data_AF-A0A6A7LRT7-F1
#
_entry.id   AF-A0A6A7LRT7-F1
#
_cell.length_a   1.000
_cell.length_b   1.000
_cell.length_c   1.000
_cell.angle_alpha   90.00
_cell.angle_beta   90.00
_cell.angle_gamma   90.00
#
_symmetry.space_group_name_H-M   'P 1'
#
loop_
_entity.id
_entity.type
_entity.pdbx_description
1 polymer ?
#
loop_
_entity_poly.entity_id
_entity_poly.type
_entity_poly.pdbx_seq_one_letter_code
_entity_poly.pdbx_strand_id
1 'polypeptide(L)'
;MVLTTVPEADAASQVDQLFGAVATRYAERVLDHPMIRALTAGTLPREAIQAYLRNWYTFALDVNALMGAQYRQRLDILKLDSEVEALTVDKIADEYTHPGRGGHIRTVERLGTALGVSRDEMVHAHLIPEARAWTDWVIYRVLAATPAEDAAGTAVEECFSQFAQAWRDALTIHYGISRADVEYFSLHHEADSQEHAEGVMGHGDSARYRLRRLLERGEAVAMPGWGLSHCAFTTVEMIRGLLDGVYNRFGGPSAHPIDEYDFTPRSMSWTAEELLEAVEQRFTERILEHPCTKALVAGQLDRDRLRLFLTNWHRCQLEWTADTATMYGRDVAFIKLHPDVEERVLDSIGWELLQPQPGGPARALRHLAPALGLSMDELLTAELSPKATAFVAWAWRMFREATTAELYATCLWQAPFGQRWLPMLGEALRTRYGMSETETRYFGLYDRRDSEAHHLYPLRKALEAGPLVERPGWGLAYSALIPVDLLAMLLDGVLAAEPAPARFWSPSPRA
;
A
#
# COMPACT_ATOMS: atom_id res chain seq x y z
N MET A 1 26.96 -4.40 -8.31
CA MET A 1 26.67 -4.38 -9.76
C MET A 1 27.16 -3.04 -10.26
N VAL A 2 28.24 -3.00 -11.06
CA VAL A 2 28.70 -1.74 -11.66
C VAL A 2 27.74 -1.45 -12.81
N LEU A 3 26.86 -0.46 -12.62
CA LEU A 3 25.95 -0.04 -13.69
C LEU A 3 26.74 0.80 -14.69
N THR A 4 26.61 0.44 -15.96
CA THR A 4 27.12 1.24 -17.08
C THR A 4 26.23 2.47 -17.23
N THR A 5 26.84 3.66 -17.27
CA THR A 5 26.15 4.89 -17.68
C THR A 5 25.40 4.68 -18.98
N VAL A 6 24.14 5.10 -19.04
CA VAL A 6 23.34 5.03 -20.27
C VAL A 6 23.58 6.34 -21.05
N PRO A 7 23.86 6.30 -22.38
CA PRO A 7 23.94 7.51 -23.17
C PRO A 7 22.66 8.37 -23.04
N GLU A 8 22.80 9.69 -23.06
CA GLU A 8 21.68 10.64 -22.85
C GLU A 8 20.46 10.35 -23.75
N ALA A 9 20.69 10.08 -25.04
CA ALA A 9 19.62 9.77 -25.98
C ALA A 9 18.87 8.46 -25.64
N ASP A 10 19.60 7.46 -25.12
CA ASP A 10 19.02 6.18 -24.71
C ASP A 10 18.26 6.34 -23.38
N ALA A 11 18.76 7.19 -22.46
CA ALA A 11 18.08 7.51 -21.21
C ALA A 11 16.76 8.26 -21.46
N ALA A 12 16.76 9.26 -22.34
CA ALA A 12 15.56 9.99 -22.74
C ALA A 12 14.52 9.05 -23.37
N SER A 13 14.94 8.20 -24.32
CA SER A 13 14.05 7.22 -24.97
C SER A 13 13.43 6.23 -23.97
N GLN A 14 14.19 5.77 -22.97
CA GLN A 14 13.66 4.88 -21.92
C GLN A 14 12.62 5.58 -21.04
N VAL A 15 12.88 6.84 -20.65
CA VAL A 15 11.92 7.64 -19.88
C VAL A 15 10.64 7.87 -20.70
N ASP A 16 10.75 8.25 -21.97
CA ASP A 16 9.60 8.48 -22.84
C ASP A 16 8.75 7.23 -23.03
N GLN A 17 9.38 6.07 -23.21
CA GLN A 17 8.67 4.78 -23.31
C GLN A 17 7.92 4.45 -22.02
N LEU A 18 8.56 4.60 -20.86
CA LEU A 18 7.92 4.33 -19.57
C LEU A 18 6.73 5.27 -19.35
N PHE A 19 6.91 6.58 -19.50
CA PHE A 19 5.85 7.56 -19.28
C PHE A 19 4.72 7.42 -20.30
N GLY A 20 5.01 7.12 -21.57
CA GLY A 20 3.98 6.81 -22.56
C GLY A 20 3.15 5.56 -22.21
N ALA A 21 3.80 4.51 -21.68
CA ALA A 21 3.11 3.33 -21.19
C ALA A 21 2.25 3.62 -19.95
N VAL A 22 2.74 4.45 -19.03
CA VAL A 22 1.98 4.92 -17.86
C VAL A 22 0.76 5.72 -18.29
N ALA A 23 0.92 6.68 -19.21
CA ALA A 23 -0.19 7.49 -19.72
C ALA A 23 -1.29 6.64 -20.38
N THR A 24 -0.89 5.66 -21.20
CA THR A 24 -1.83 4.71 -21.82
C THR A 24 -2.60 3.94 -20.74
N ARG A 25 -1.88 3.36 -19.78
CA ARG A 25 -2.49 2.59 -18.70
C ARG A 25 -3.38 3.46 -17.81
N TYR A 26 -2.97 4.68 -17.51
CA TYR A 26 -3.72 5.62 -16.69
C TYR A 26 -5.04 6.01 -17.36
N ALA A 27 -5.02 6.28 -18.67
CA ALA A 27 -6.25 6.53 -19.42
C ALA A 27 -7.23 5.35 -19.32
N GLU A 28 -6.77 4.13 -19.60
CA GLU A 28 -7.59 2.92 -19.58
C GLU A 28 -8.13 2.54 -18.19
N ARG A 29 -7.31 2.74 -17.15
CA ARG A 29 -7.57 2.21 -15.80
C ARG A 29 -8.16 3.24 -14.85
N VAL A 30 -7.87 4.51 -15.05
CA VAL A 30 -8.26 5.61 -14.14
C VAL A 30 -9.25 6.55 -14.81
N LEU A 31 -8.92 7.12 -15.98
CA LEU A 31 -9.82 8.07 -16.65
C LEU A 31 -11.08 7.41 -17.21
N ASP A 32 -10.93 6.19 -17.75
CA ASP A 32 -12.04 5.34 -18.21
C ASP A 32 -12.70 4.53 -17.07
N HIS A 33 -12.42 4.85 -15.81
CA HIS A 33 -13.02 4.15 -14.69
C HIS A 33 -14.54 4.45 -14.59
N PRO A 34 -15.40 3.48 -14.23
CA PRO A 34 -16.84 3.70 -14.05
C PRO A 34 -17.20 4.88 -13.14
N MET A 35 -16.46 5.08 -12.05
CA MET A 35 -16.64 6.23 -11.16
C MET A 35 -16.40 7.57 -11.86
N ILE A 36 -15.35 7.68 -12.69
CA ILE A 36 -15.01 8.92 -13.40
C ILE A 36 -16.04 9.19 -14.51
N ARG A 37 -16.52 8.15 -15.20
CA ARG A 37 -17.64 8.30 -16.14
C ARG A 37 -18.92 8.75 -15.45
N ALA A 38 -19.27 8.17 -14.30
CA ALA A 38 -20.44 8.60 -13.53
C ALA A 38 -20.28 10.04 -13.01
N LEU A 39 -19.08 10.39 -12.54
CA LEU A 39 -18.77 11.74 -12.08
C LEU A 39 -18.96 12.76 -13.19
N THR A 40 -18.33 12.55 -14.35
CA THR A 40 -18.38 13.45 -15.50
C THR A 40 -19.75 13.49 -16.18
N ALA A 41 -20.57 12.44 -16.03
CA ALA A 41 -21.97 12.45 -16.46
C ALA A 41 -22.92 13.14 -15.45
N GLY A 42 -22.43 13.54 -14.27
CA GLY A 42 -23.27 14.09 -13.20
C GLY A 42 -24.20 13.08 -12.55
N THR A 43 -23.92 11.78 -12.67
CA THR A 43 -24.75 10.69 -12.14
C THR A 43 -24.14 9.98 -10.93
N LEU A 44 -22.90 10.32 -10.55
CA LEU A 44 -22.29 9.78 -9.34
C LEU A 44 -23.00 10.36 -8.09
N PRO A 45 -23.43 9.52 -7.14
CA PRO A 45 -24.03 10.01 -5.90
C PRO A 45 -23.10 10.96 -5.12
N ARG A 46 -23.68 11.97 -4.47
CA ARG A 46 -22.91 12.92 -3.66
C ARG A 46 -22.18 12.21 -2.52
N GLU A 47 -22.77 11.16 -1.97
CA GLU A 47 -22.21 10.31 -0.92
C GLU A 47 -20.90 9.66 -1.36
N ALA A 48 -20.79 9.25 -2.63
CA ALA A 48 -19.55 8.69 -3.18
C ALA A 48 -18.45 9.75 -3.31
N ILE A 49 -18.81 10.98 -3.69
CA ILE A 49 -17.88 12.12 -3.74
C ILE A 49 -17.38 12.46 -2.34
N GLN A 50 -18.27 12.49 -1.35
CA GLN A 50 -17.92 12.71 0.06
C GLN A 50 -17.02 11.58 0.60
N ALA A 51 -17.34 10.33 0.29
CA ALA A 51 -16.52 9.18 0.67
C ALA A 51 -15.12 9.22 0.04
N TYR A 52 -15.01 9.61 -1.24
CA TYR A 52 -13.73 9.85 -1.88
C TYR A 52 -12.92 10.90 -1.11
N LEU A 53 -13.52 12.03 -0.75
CA LEU A 53 -12.86 13.11 0.00
C LEU A 53 -12.36 12.68 1.37
N ARG A 54 -13.17 11.95 2.14
CA ARG A 54 -12.75 11.41 3.46
C ARG A 54 -11.49 10.55 3.35
N ASN A 55 -11.39 9.74 2.29
CA ASN A 55 -10.23 8.89 2.04
C ASN A 55 -9.04 9.67 1.46
N TRP A 56 -9.31 10.57 0.52
CA TRP A 56 -8.29 11.35 -0.19
C TRP A 56 -7.60 12.37 0.72
N TYR A 57 -8.31 12.92 1.71
CA TYR A 57 -7.76 13.89 2.64
C TYR A 57 -6.52 13.36 3.38
N THR A 58 -6.57 12.13 3.92
CA THR A 58 -5.41 11.53 4.59
C THR A 58 -4.24 11.36 3.63
N PHE A 59 -4.49 10.90 2.39
CA PHE A 59 -3.46 10.83 1.36
C PHE A 59 -2.83 12.20 1.09
N ALA A 60 -3.63 13.21 0.81
CA ALA A 60 -3.14 14.56 0.52
C ALA A 60 -2.32 15.14 1.68
N LEU A 61 -2.76 14.93 2.93
CA LEU A 61 -2.03 15.38 4.12
C LEU A 61 -0.70 14.63 4.30
N ASP A 62 -0.71 13.30 4.14
CA ASP A 62 0.48 12.47 4.26
C ASP A 62 1.50 12.80 3.17
N VAL A 63 1.08 12.99 1.91
CA VAL A 63 1.96 13.40 0.81
C VAL A 63 2.61 14.74 1.10
N ASN A 64 1.84 15.70 1.60
CA ASN A 64 2.35 17.00 2.01
C ASN A 64 3.47 16.82 3.05
N ALA A 65 3.21 16.05 4.11
CA ALA A 65 4.19 15.75 5.16
C ALA A 65 5.43 14.99 4.64
N LEU A 66 5.23 14.12 3.65
CA LEU A 66 6.22 13.22 3.09
C LEU A 66 7.30 13.96 2.27
N MET A 67 6.97 15.09 1.66
CA MET A 67 7.94 15.86 0.85
C MET A 67 9.17 16.27 1.68
N GLY A 68 8.98 16.67 2.94
CA GLY A 68 10.09 16.98 3.85
C GLY A 68 10.95 15.75 4.19
N ALA A 69 10.31 14.58 4.34
CA ALA A 69 11.02 13.34 4.58
C ALA A 69 11.82 12.89 3.33
N GLN A 70 11.29 13.08 2.13
CA GLN A 70 11.97 12.77 0.87
C GLN A 70 13.31 13.51 0.78
N TYR A 71 13.33 14.81 1.09
CA TYR A 71 14.57 15.60 1.09
C TYR A 71 15.64 14.97 2.01
N ARG A 72 15.25 14.56 3.22
CA ARG A 72 16.16 13.95 4.19
C ARG A 72 16.67 12.57 3.74
N GLN A 73 15.83 11.77 3.10
CA GLN A 73 16.17 10.41 2.65
C GLN A 73 17.05 10.43 1.39
N ARG A 74 16.97 11.48 0.57
CA ARG A 74 17.68 11.58 -0.73
C ARG A 74 18.93 12.48 -0.68
N LEU A 75 19.44 12.79 0.51
CA LEU A 75 20.62 13.67 0.66
C LEU A 75 21.86 13.18 -0.08
N ASP A 76 21.97 11.89 -0.36
CA ASP A 76 23.06 11.29 -1.15
C ASP A 76 23.06 11.80 -2.60
N ILE A 77 21.89 11.90 -3.23
CA ILE A 77 21.76 12.44 -4.59
C ILE A 77 21.68 13.96 -4.60
N LEU A 78 20.90 14.55 -3.70
CA LEU A 78 20.64 16.00 -3.71
C LEU A 78 21.94 16.80 -3.51
N LYS A 79 22.92 16.25 -2.78
CA LYS A 79 24.26 16.87 -2.64
C LYS A 79 25.12 16.80 -3.90
N LEU A 80 24.78 15.93 -4.85
CA LEU A 80 25.55 15.65 -6.06
C LEU A 80 24.93 16.23 -7.33
N ASP A 81 23.69 16.71 -7.26
CA ASP A 81 22.98 17.34 -8.37
C ASP A 81 22.12 18.51 -7.85
N SER A 82 22.64 19.74 -8.00
CA SER A 82 22.00 20.96 -7.50
C SER A 82 20.70 21.30 -8.22
N GLU A 83 20.51 20.83 -9.45
CA GLU A 83 19.26 21.06 -10.19
C GLU A 83 18.15 20.13 -9.67
N VAL A 84 18.48 18.86 -9.43
CA VAL A 84 17.56 17.92 -8.75
C VAL A 84 17.22 18.39 -7.33
N GLU A 85 18.19 18.98 -6.63
CA GLU A 85 17.98 19.59 -5.32
C GLU A 85 17.01 20.76 -5.37
N ALA A 86 17.25 21.74 -6.25
CA ALA A 86 16.37 22.89 -6.43
C ALA A 86 14.92 22.46 -6.77
N LEU A 87 14.75 21.56 -7.74
CA LEU A 87 13.43 21.03 -8.11
C LEU A 87 12.72 20.32 -6.95
N THR A 88 13.48 19.65 -6.07
CA THR A 88 12.91 19.00 -4.88
C THR A 88 12.47 20.04 -3.85
N VAL A 89 13.25 21.10 -3.64
CA VAL A 89 12.91 22.21 -2.74
C VAL A 89 11.69 22.98 -3.25
N ASP A 90 11.62 23.24 -4.55
CA ASP A 90 10.49 23.92 -5.17
C ASP A 90 9.20 23.14 -4.95
N LYS A 91 9.22 21.81 -5.16
CA LYS A 91 8.06 20.95 -4.88
C LYS A 91 7.65 20.97 -3.40
N ILE A 92 8.62 20.95 -2.48
CA ILE A 92 8.32 21.07 -1.03
C ILE A 92 7.67 22.43 -0.74
N ALA A 93 8.20 23.51 -1.30
CA ALA A 93 7.66 24.84 -1.10
C ALA A 93 6.24 24.95 -1.68
N ASP A 94 6.00 24.43 -2.87
CA ASP A 94 4.69 24.37 -3.52
C ASP A 94 3.66 23.68 -2.62
N GLU A 95 3.94 22.43 -2.22
CA GLU A 95 3.03 21.64 -1.39
C GLU A 95 2.74 22.29 -0.03
N TYR A 96 3.72 22.89 0.65
CA TYR A 96 3.53 23.43 2.01
C TYR A 96 3.03 24.87 2.08
N THR A 97 3.31 25.68 1.04
CA THR A 97 3.18 27.14 1.12
C THR A 97 2.31 27.75 0.03
N HIS A 98 1.96 27.01 -1.03
CA HIS A 98 1.06 27.47 -2.09
C HIS A 98 -0.29 26.73 -2.05
N PRO A 99 -1.43 27.44 -2.17
CA PRO A 99 -1.59 28.89 -2.40
C PRO A 99 -1.49 29.74 -1.12
N GLY A 100 -1.20 29.13 0.03
CA GLY A 100 -1.01 29.80 1.31
C GLY A 100 -0.47 28.85 2.37
N ARG A 101 -0.44 29.28 3.64
CA ARG A 101 0.10 28.46 4.73
C ARG A 101 -0.65 27.13 4.88
N GLY A 102 0.10 26.04 4.84
CA GLY A 102 -0.45 24.67 4.83
C GLY A 102 -0.83 24.18 3.43
N GLY A 103 -0.49 24.95 2.39
CA GLY A 103 -0.59 24.66 0.97
C GLY A 103 -1.80 23.85 0.50
N HIS A 104 -1.56 22.84 -0.33
CA HIS A 104 -2.62 22.11 -1.04
C HIS A 104 -3.66 21.45 -0.13
N ILE A 105 -3.29 21.01 1.08
CA ILE A 105 -4.28 20.37 1.98
C ILE A 105 -5.40 21.33 2.40
N ARG A 106 -5.15 22.65 2.48
CA ARG A 106 -6.18 23.65 2.81
C ARG A 106 -7.24 23.79 1.74
N THR A 107 -6.91 23.54 0.48
CA THR A 107 -7.87 23.62 -0.62
C THR A 107 -8.79 22.39 -0.61
N VAL A 108 -8.31 21.22 -0.16
CA VAL A 108 -9.14 20.03 0.12
C VAL A 108 -10.13 20.31 1.26
N GLU A 109 -9.70 20.96 2.34
CA GLU A 109 -10.59 21.32 3.46
C GLU A 109 -11.75 22.23 3.02
N ARG A 110 -11.46 23.21 2.13
CA ARG A 110 -12.50 24.08 1.56
C ARG A 110 -13.46 23.30 0.68
N LEU A 111 -12.95 22.41 -0.19
CA LEU A 111 -13.78 21.55 -1.01
C LEU A 111 -14.68 20.64 -0.16
N GLY A 112 -14.14 20.04 0.90
CA GLY A 112 -14.89 19.25 1.87
C GLY A 112 -16.07 20.05 2.45
N THR A 113 -15.80 21.27 2.90
CA THR A 113 -16.84 22.18 3.44
C THR A 113 -17.95 22.45 2.42
N ALA A 114 -17.60 22.73 1.16
CA ALA A 114 -18.58 22.96 0.09
C ALA A 114 -19.42 21.71 -0.26
N LEU A 115 -18.88 20.52 0.00
CA LEU A 115 -19.56 19.23 -0.18
C LEU A 115 -20.27 18.74 1.08
N GLY A 116 -20.22 19.48 2.19
CA GLY A 116 -20.85 19.12 3.46
C GLY A 116 -20.08 18.08 4.27
N VAL A 117 -18.77 17.94 4.06
CA VAL A 117 -17.87 17.11 4.86
C VAL A 117 -16.98 18.02 5.70
N SER A 118 -17.11 17.95 7.01
CA SER A 118 -16.29 18.75 7.91
C SER A 118 -14.84 18.28 7.92
N ARG A 119 -13.93 19.17 8.31
CA ARG A 119 -12.52 18.82 8.56
C ARG A 119 -12.38 17.71 9.60
N ASP A 120 -13.21 17.73 10.64
CA ASP A 120 -13.20 16.75 11.72
C ASP A 120 -13.49 15.35 11.18
N GLU A 121 -14.56 15.21 10.37
CA GLU A 121 -14.87 13.95 9.69
C GLU A 121 -13.73 13.44 8.79
N MET A 122 -13.04 14.34 8.09
CA MET A 122 -11.91 13.93 7.23
C MET A 122 -10.68 13.52 8.03
N VAL A 123 -10.36 14.22 9.11
CA VAL A 123 -9.21 13.92 9.99
C VAL A 123 -9.40 12.59 10.71
N HIS A 124 -10.62 12.27 11.11
CA HIS A 124 -10.95 11.06 11.86
C HIS A 124 -11.43 9.90 11.00
N ALA A 125 -11.42 10.06 9.67
CA ALA A 125 -11.88 9.02 8.77
C ALA A 125 -11.00 7.76 8.85
N HIS A 126 -11.62 6.62 9.14
CA HIS A 126 -10.99 5.32 8.90
C HIS A 126 -10.94 5.06 7.39
N LEU A 127 -9.73 4.83 6.86
CA LEU A 127 -9.57 4.61 5.42
C LEU A 127 -10.17 3.27 5.00
N ILE A 128 -10.83 3.23 3.85
CA ILE A 128 -11.15 1.92 3.24
C ILE A 128 -9.83 1.21 2.87
N PRO A 129 -9.81 -0.14 2.81
CA PRO A 129 -8.59 -0.90 2.52
C PRO A 129 -7.85 -0.44 1.26
N GLU A 130 -8.59 -0.05 0.22
CA GLU A 130 -8.03 0.42 -1.04
C GLU A 130 -7.41 1.83 -0.93
N ALA A 131 -7.99 2.70 -0.11
CA ALA A 131 -7.41 4.01 0.19
C ALA A 131 -6.15 3.87 1.05
N ARG A 132 -6.19 2.98 2.05
CA ARG A 132 -5.04 2.67 2.90
C ARG A 132 -3.87 2.10 2.08
N ALA A 133 -4.18 1.16 1.19
CA ALA A 133 -3.22 0.60 0.25
C ALA A 133 -2.55 1.68 -0.61
N TRP A 134 -3.32 2.63 -1.14
CA TRP A 134 -2.80 3.74 -1.92
C TRP A 134 -1.86 4.64 -1.12
N THR A 135 -2.31 5.12 0.04
CA THR A 135 -1.51 6.00 0.89
C THR A 135 -0.20 5.34 1.31
N ASP A 136 -0.26 4.07 1.70
CA ASP A 136 0.92 3.35 2.17
C ASP A 136 1.90 3.04 1.09
N TRP A 137 1.41 2.67 -0.09
CA TRP A 137 2.26 2.50 -1.26
C TRP A 137 3.11 3.75 -1.52
N VAL A 138 2.48 4.93 -1.49
CA VAL A 138 3.19 6.18 -1.76
C VAL A 138 4.24 6.49 -0.69
N ILE A 139 3.89 6.32 0.60
CA ILE A 139 4.82 6.55 1.71
C ILE A 139 5.97 5.55 1.69
N TYR A 140 5.65 4.26 1.56
CA TYR A 140 6.64 3.19 1.45
C TYR A 140 7.62 3.49 0.32
N ARG A 141 7.11 3.84 -0.87
CA ARG A 141 7.94 4.13 -2.04
C ARG A 141 8.91 5.28 -1.76
N VAL A 142 8.44 6.40 -1.22
CA VAL A 142 9.32 7.55 -0.97
C VAL A 142 10.39 7.23 0.08
N LEU A 143 10.06 6.43 1.10
CA LEU A 143 10.95 6.18 2.24
C LEU A 143 11.84 4.95 2.09
N ALA A 144 11.46 3.97 1.29
CA ALA A 144 12.14 2.68 1.18
C ALA A 144 12.62 2.35 -0.25
N ALA A 145 11.98 2.86 -1.29
CA ALA A 145 12.40 2.58 -2.66
C ALA A 145 13.69 3.33 -3.01
N THR A 146 14.39 2.86 -4.04
CA THR A 146 15.51 3.61 -4.60
C THR A 146 15.03 4.93 -5.23
N PRO A 147 15.93 5.90 -5.44
CA PRO A 147 15.57 7.17 -6.05
C PRO A 147 14.96 7.04 -7.45
N ALA A 148 15.41 6.06 -8.23
CA ALA A 148 14.88 5.81 -9.56
C ALA A 148 13.52 5.11 -9.54
N GLU A 149 13.32 4.16 -8.63
CA GLU A 149 12.01 3.53 -8.39
C GLU A 149 10.96 4.56 -7.95
N ASP A 150 11.35 5.48 -7.06
CA ASP A 150 10.50 6.58 -6.62
C ASP A 150 10.16 7.53 -7.79
N ALA A 151 11.16 7.98 -8.56
CA ALA A 151 10.94 8.82 -9.74
C ALA A 151 10.04 8.14 -10.79
N ALA A 152 10.21 6.84 -11.02
CA ALA A 152 9.33 6.06 -11.90
C ALA A 152 7.90 5.98 -11.36
N GLY A 153 7.74 5.78 -10.04
CA GLY A 153 6.42 5.77 -9.41
C GLY A 153 5.68 7.11 -9.48
N THR A 154 6.38 8.24 -9.62
CA THR A 154 5.79 9.58 -9.82
C THR A 154 5.38 9.86 -11.26
N ALA A 155 5.62 8.94 -12.20
CA ALA A 155 5.24 9.15 -13.61
C ALA A 155 3.73 9.40 -13.81
N VAL A 156 2.89 9.02 -12.84
CA VAL A 156 1.45 9.29 -12.86
C VAL A 156 1.11 10.77 -12.69
N GLU A 157 2.01 11.60 -12.15
CA GLU A 157 1.75 13.03 -11.89
C GLU A 157 1.44 13.77 -13.20
N GLU A 158 2.16 13.48 -14.29
CA GLU A 158 1.86 14.05 -15.62
C GLU A 158 0.44 13.74 -16.10
N CYS A 159 -0.08 12.57 -15.71
CA CYS A 159 -1.44 12.14 -16.08
C CYS A 159 -2.51 12.71 -15.13
N PHE A 160 -2.12 13.10 -13.92
CA PHE A 160 -3.04 13.55 -12.87
C PHE A 160 -3.77 14.84 -13.26
N SER A 161 -3.14 15.70 -14.07
CA SER A 161 -3.79 16.91 -14.58
C SER A 161 -5.12 16.64 -15.31
N GLN A 162 -5.22 15.54 -16.07
CA GLN A 162 -6.46 15.16 -16.77
C GLN A 162 -7.54 14.67 -15.80
N PHE A 163 -7.13 13.93 -14.77
CA PHE A 163 -8.02 13.52 -13.69
C PHE A 163 -8.54 14.72 -12.91
N ALA A 164 -7.65 15.65 -12.54
CA ALA A 164 -8.00 16.87 -11.84
C ALA A 164 -8.97 17.73 -12.67
N GLN A 165 -8.73 17.86 -13.98
CA GLN A 165 -9.66 18.52 -14.88
C GLN A 165 -11.06 17.87 -14.86
N ALA A 166 -11.15 16.55 -14.98
CA ALA A 166 -12.42 15.84 -14.97
C ALA A 166 -13.22 16.09 -13.68
N TRP A 167 -12.54 16.10 -12.53
CA TRP A 167 -13.15 16.44 -11.23
C TRP A 167 -13.61 17.89 -11.16
N ARG A 168 -12.73 18.85 -11.52
CA ARG A 168 -13.04 20.29 -11.51
C ARG A 168 -14.28 20.58 -12.36
N ASP A 169 -14.30 20.07 -13.59
CA ASP A 169 -15.36 20.35 -14.55
C ASP A 169 -16.67 19.69 -14.10
N ALA A 170 -16.62 18.43 -13.64
CA ALA A 170 -17.80 17.74 -13.15
C ALA A 170 -18.41 18.42 -11.91
N LEU A 171 -17.59 18.74 -10.90
CA LEU A 171 -18.05 19.37 -9.65
C LEU A 171 -18.71 20.73 -9.89
N THR A 172 -18.19 21.51 -10.83
CA THR A 172 -18.72 22.84 -11.17
C THR A 172 -19.96 22.79 -12.06
N ILE A 173 -19.99 21.88 -13.05
CA ILE A 173 -21.09 21.79 -14.02
C ILE A 173 -22.29 21.03 -13.44
N HIS A 174 -22.06 19.92 -12.74
CA HIS A 174 -23.12 18.98 -12.35
C HIS A 174 -23.49 19.03 -10.87
N TYR A 175 -22.54 19.37 -9.98
CA TYR A 175 -22.77 19.31 -8.52
C TYR A 175 -22.93 20.67 -7.85
N GLY A 176 -22.92 21.75 -8.63
CA GLY A 176 -23.17 23.12 -8.16
C GLY A 176 -22.08 23.68 -7.24
N ILE A 177 -20.88 23.11 -7.27
CA ILE A 177 -19.75 23.58 -6.46
C ILE A 177 -19.09 24.77 -7.17
N SER A 178 -18.74 25.82 -6.42
CA SER A 178 -18.15 27.02 -7.02
C SER A 178 -16.73 26.75 -7.55
N ARG A 179 -16.28 27.54 -8.54
CA ARG A 179 -14.89 27.47 -9.04
C ARG A 179 -13.85 27.70 -7.93
N ALA A 180 -14.17 28.56 -6.97
CA ALA A 180 -13.31 28.80 -5.82
C ALA A 180 -13.22 27.55 -4.94
N ASP A 181 -14.32 26.83 -4.70
CA ASP A 181 -14.33 25.66 -3.82
C ASP A 181 -13.66 24.43 -4.43
N VAL A 182 -13.46 24.37 -5.75
CA VAL A 182 -12.73 23.28 -6.44
C VAL A 182 -11.26 23.59 -6.72
N GLU A 183 -10.68 24.62 -6.11
CA GLU A 183 -9.29 25.06 -6.35
C GLU A 183 -8.26 23.92 -6.24
N TYR A 184 -8.46 22.94 -5.36
CA TYR A 184 -7.57 21.78 -5.27
C TYR A 184 -7.33 21.13 -6.65
N PHE A 185 -8.40 20.87 -7.38
CA PHE A 185 -8.32 20.26 -8.70
C PHE A 185 -7.90 21.26 -9.79
N SER A 186 -8.14 22.56 -9.60
CA SER A 186 -7.63 23.59 -10.51
C SER A 186 -6.11 23.71 -10.42
N LEU A 187 -5.58 23.77 -9.19
CA LEU A 187 -4.14 23.86 -8.93
C LEU A 187 -3.42 22.63 -9.48
N HIS A 188 -3.89 21.42 -9.20
CA HIS A 188 -3.26 20.21 -9.76
C HIS A 188 -3.38 20.10 -11.28
N HIS A 189 -4.47 20.59 -11.89
CA HIS A 189 -4.53 20.67 -13.35
C HIS A 189 -3.41 21.56 -13.92
N GLU A 190 -3.18 22.72 -13.31
CA GLU A 190 -2.16 23.70 -13.71
C GLU A 190 -0.75 23.22 -13.35
N ALA A 191 -0.49 22.89 -12.08
CA ALA A 191 0.81 22.51 -11.53
C ALA A 191 1.38 21.21 -12.10
N ASP A 192 0.52 20.26 -12.49
CA ASP A 192 0.99 18.98 -13.00
C ASP A 192 1.22 18.98 -14.52
N SER A 193 0.71 19.98 -15.25
CA SER A 193 0.79 20.05 -16.73
C SER A 193 1.51 21.27 -17.30
N GLN A 194 1.81 22.27 -16.48
CA GLN A 194 2.39 23.54 -16.93
C GLN A 194 3.48 23.97 -15.96
N GLU A 195 4.45 24.74 -16.48
CA GLU A 195 5.29 25.57 -15.63
C GLU A 195 4.39 26.55 -14.87
N HIS A 196 4.47 26.55 -13.54
CA HIS A 196 3.64 27.37 -12.67
C HIS A 196 4.51 28.32 -11.84
N ALA A 197 3.86 29.23 -11.09
CA ALA A 197 4.44 30.27 -10.22
C ALA A 197 5.95 30.55 -10.41
N GLU A 198 6.32 31.63 -11.11
CA GLU A 198 7.71 32.13 -11.21
C GLU A 198 8.75 31.17 -11.82
N GLY A 199 8.33 30.15 -12.57
CA GLY A 199 9.22 29.27 -13.33
C GLY A 199 9.45 27.89 -12.71
N VAL A 200 8.55 27.47 -11.81
CA VAL A 200 8.56 26.13 -11.23
C VAL A 200 8.12 25.12 -12.29
N MET A 201 8.99 24.15 -12.56
CA MET A 201 8.73 23.06 -13.49
C MET A 201 7.52 22.23 -13.02
N GLY A 202 6.62 21.89 -13.94
CA GLY A 202 5.47 21.06 -13.63
C GLY A 202 5.89 19.71 -13.01
N HIS A 203 5.07 19.17 -12.12
CA HIS A 203 5.45 18.00 -11.31
C HIS A 203 5.78 16.77 -12.17
N GLY A 204 5.04 16.56 -13.27
CA GLY A 204 5.32 15.52 -14.26
C GLY A 204 6.67 15.67 -14.95
N ASP A 205 7.01 16.89 -15.39
CA ASP A 205 8.30 17.18 -16.04
C ASP A 205 9.47 17.02 -15.05
N SER A 206 9.28 17.42 -13.79
CA SER A 206 10.26 17.21 -12.72
C SER A 206 10.51 15.72 -12.46
N ALA A 207 9.47 14.88 -12.48
CA ALA A 207 9.62 13.43 -12.37
C ALA A 207 10.42 12.84 -13.55
N ARG A 208 10.09 13.25 -14.79
CA ARG A 208 10.85 12.84 -16.00
C ARG A 208 12.31 13.21 -15.90
N TYR A 209 12.57 14.47 -15.56
CA TYR A 209 13.92 15.01 -15.44
C TYR A 209 14.73 14.21 -14.42
N ARG A 210 14.20 14.01 -13.21
CA ARG A 210 14.87 13.24 -12.14
C ARG A 210 15.20 11.81 -12.58
N LEU A 211 14.27 11.10 -13.20
CA LEU A 211 14.53 9.74 -13.67
C LEU A 211 15.59 9.70 -14.77
N ARG A 212 15.52 10.62 -15.74
CA ARG A 212 16.51 10.73 -16.81
C ARG A 212 17.92 10.96 -16.26
N ARG A 213 18.07 11.88 -15.31
CA ARG A 213 19.35 12.17 -14.65
C ARG A 213 19.94 10.96 -13.94
N LEU A 214 19.10 10.17 -13.25
CA LEU A 214 19.55 8.94 -12.59
C LEU A 214 20.01 7.87 -13.60
N LEU A 215 19.36 7.76 -14.76
CA LEU A 215 19.77 6.85 -15.83
C LEU A 215 21.10 7.27 -16.48
N GLU A 216 21.25 8.54 -16.82
CA GLU A 216 22.48 9.12 -17.39
C GLU A 216 23.70 8.85 -16.49
N ARG A 217 23.51 8.96 -15.17
CA ARG A 217 24.55 8.77 -14.16
C ARG A 217 24.83 7.32 -13.81
N GLY A 218 24.04 6.37 -14.34
CA GLY A 218 24.13 4.95 -13.94
C GLY A 218 23.70 4.70 -12.49
N GLU A 219 22.89 5.60 -11.92
CA GLU A 219 22.38 5.57 -10.54
C GLU A 219 20.95 4.98 -10.46
N ALA A 220 20.36 4.62 -11.61
CA ALA A 220 19.05 3.99 -11.71
C ALA A 220 19.06 2.51 -11.30
N VAL A 221 19.39 2.25 -10.04
CA VAL A 221 19.34 0.91 -9.43
C VAL A 221 17.89 0.56 -9.07
N ALA A 222 17.45 -0.64 -9.44
CA ALA A 222 16.20 -1.23 -8.95
C ALA A 222 16.48 -2.46 -8.07
N MET A 223 15.71 -2.63 -7.01
CA MET A 223 15.70 -3.81 -6.16
C MET A 223 15.05 -4.98 -6.91
N PRO A 224 15.43 -6.24 -6.60
CA PRO A 224 14.78 -7.41 -7.17
C PRO A 224 13.27 -7.41 -6.92
N GLY A 225 12.48 -7.51 -7.98
CA GLY A 225 11.01 -7.45 -7.93
C GLY A 225 10.41 -6.05 -7.90
N TRP A 226 11.23 -4.99 -7.98
CA TRP A 226 10.83 -3.59 -7.92
C TRP A 226 11.27 -2.79 -9.15
N GLY A 227 11.13 -3.38 -10.34
CA GLY A 227 11.48 -2.69 -11.59
C GLY A 227 10.80 -1.32 -11.74
N LEU A 228 11.39 -0.42 -12.54
CA LEU A 228 10.83 0.92 -12.77
C LEU A 228 9.37 0.87 -13.27
N SER A 229 9.10 -0.01 -14.24
CA SER A 229 7.75 -0.25 -14.75
C SER A 229 6.80 -0.81 -13.69
N HIS A 230 7.29 -1.71 -12.83
CA HIS A 230 6.51 -2.25 -11.73
C HIS A 230 6.07 -1.14 -10.77
N CYS A 231 7.01 -0.27 -10.37
CA CYS A 231 6.71 0.87 -9.50
C CYS A 231 5.70 1.82 -10.13
N ALA A 232 5.88 2.16 -11.41
CA ALA A 232 4.98 3.06 -12.13
C ALA A 232 3.58 2.46 -12.32
N PHE A 233 3.47 1.21 -12.76
CA PHE A 233 2.18 0.56 -13.00
C PHE A 233 1.45 0.23 -11.71
N THR A 234 2.16 -0.12 -10.64
CA THR A 234 1.55 -0.32 -9.32
C THR A 234 0.90 0.96 -8.83
N THR A 235 1.54 2.13 -9.00
CA THR A 235 0.92 3.41 -8.68
C THR A 235 -0.43 3.61 -9.40
N VAL A 236 -0.51 3.30 -10.70
CA VAL A 236 -1.78 3.36 -11.46
C VAL A 236 -2.83 2.41 -10.89
N GLU A 237 -2.46 1.16 -10.59
CA GLU A 237 -3.39 0.18 -10.04
C GLU A 237 -3.85 0.51 -8.61
N MET A 238 -3.05 1.20 -7.82
CA MET A 238 -3.47 1.69 -6.50
C MET A 238 -4.50 2.81 -6.60
N ILE A 239 -4.30 3.77 -7.52
CA ILE A 239 -5.28 4.82 -7.80
C ILE A 239 -6.59 4.20 -8.28
N ARG A 240 -6.51 3.27 -9.25
CA ARG A 240 -7.68 2.50 -9.68
C ARG A 240 -8.34 1.79 -8.51
N GLY A 241 -7.56 1.13 -7.65
CA GLY A 241 -8.06 0.45 -6.47
C GLY A 241 -8.88 1.35 -5.54
N LEU A 242 -8.40 2.58 -5.29
CA LEU A 242 -9.16 3.58 -4.53
C LEU A 242 -10.50 3.88 -5.21
N LEU A 243 -10.52 4.08 -6.53
CA LEU A 243 -11.76 4.35 -7.27
C LEU A 243 -12.72 3.15 -7.26
N ASP A 244 -12.23 1.93 -7.46
CA ASP A 244 -12.99 0.69 -7.33
C ASP A 244 -13.62 0.62 -5.93
N GLY A 245 -12.81 0.87 -4.90
CA GLY A 245 -13.21 0.80 -3.50
C GLY A 245 -14.34 1.77 -3.14
N VAL A 246 -14.23 3.03 -3.59
CA VAL A 246 -15.28 4.04 -3.40
C VAL A 246 -16.52 3.71 -4.22
N TYR A 247 -16.36 3.40 -5.51
CA TYR A 247 -17.49 3.18 -6.41
C TYR A 247 -18.32 1.96 -6.04
N ASN A 248 -17.66 0.85 -5.67
CA ASN A 248 -18.35 -0.37 -5.29
C ASN A 248 -19.15 -0.22 -3.98
N ARG A 249 -18.75 0.69 -3.09
CA ARG A 249 -19.42 0.94 -1.80
C ARG A 249 -20.48 2.03 -1.87
N PHE A 250 -20.27 3.06 -2.70
CA PHE A 250 -21.08 4.29 -2.65
C PHE A 250 -21.64 4.76 -4.01
N GLY A 251 -21.13 4.24 -5.13
CA GLY A 251 -21.42 4.78 -6.47
C GLY A 251 -22.11 3.84 -7.46
N GLY A 252 -22.03 2.52 -7.26
CA GLY A 252 -22.52 1.51 -8.21
C GLY A 252 -23.98 1.07 -8.00
N PRO A 253 -24.63 0.42 -8.99
CA PRO A 253 -25.97 -0.17 -8.87
C PRO A 253 -26.06 -1.25 -7.79
N SER A 254 -24.93 -1.89 -7.47
CA SER A 254 -24.76 -2.88 -6.42
C SER A 254 -24.04 -2.29 -5.20
N ALA A 255 -24.09 -0.97 -5.00
CA ALA A 255 -23.53 -0.34 -3.82
C ALA A 255 -24.21 -0.91 -2.58
N HIS A 256 -23.44 -1.68 -1.82
CA HIS A 256 -23.79 -2.04 -0.47
C HIS A 256 -23.04 -1.04 0.41
N PRO A 257 -23.72 -0.04 1.00
CA PRO A 257 -23.10 0.76 2.03
C PRO A 257 -22.66 -0.23 3.10
N ILE A 258 -21.35 -0.47 3.17
CA ILE A 258 -20.79 -1.29 4.22
C ILE A 258 -20.85 -0.40 5.46
N ASP A 259 -21.82 -0.69 6.35
CA ASP A 259 -22.01 -0.02 7.65
C ASP A 259 -20.76 -0.15 8.58
N GLU A 260 -19.74 -0.89 8.16
CA GLU A 260 -18.63 -1.35 9.03
C GLU A 260 -17.51 -0.33 9.21
N TYR A 261 -17.38 0.67 8.34
CA TYR A 261 -16.44 1.78 8.57
C TYR A 261 -17.22 2.98 9.06
N ASP A 262 -17.61 2.93 10.33
CA ASP A 262 -18.08 4.10 11.04
C ASP A 262 -16.93 5.12 11.08
N PHE A 263 -17.08 6.20 10.31
CA PHE A 263 -16.15 7.34 10.29
C PHE A 263 -16.32 8.24 11.52
N THR A 264 -17.28 7.91 12.40
CA THR A 264 -17.47 8.61 13.67
C THR A 264 -16.40 8.18 14.66
N PRO A 265 -15.68 9.11 15.31
CA PRO A 265 -14.79 8.78 16.42
C PRO A 265 -15.62 8.16 17.54
N ARG A 266 -15.59 6.84 17.70
CA ARG A 266 -16.17 6.19 18.87
C ARG A 266 -15.12 6.17 19.97
N SER A 267 -15.41 6.84 21.09
CA SER A 267 -14.69 6.61 22.35
C SER A 267 -15.08 5.25 22.91
N MET A 268 -14.70 4.17 22.24
CA MET A 268 -14.85 2.82 22.80
C MET A 268 -13.53 2.43 23.42
N SER A 269 -13.55 2.18 24.73
CA SER A 269 -12.47 1.49 25.40
C SER A 269 -12.52 0.03 24.97
N TRP A 270 -11.70 -0.33 24.00
CA TRP A 270 -11.55 -1.72 23.59
C TRP A 270 -10.62 -2.45 24.55
N THR A 271 -11.05 -3.62 25.01
CA THR A 271 -10.16 -4.61 25.63
C THR A 271 -9.41 -5.39 24.54
N ALA A 272 -8.31 -6.03 24.92
CA ALA A 272 -7.55 -6.86 23.99
C ALA A 272 -8.38 -8.06 23.50
N GLU A 273 -9.26 -8.60 24.36
CA GLU A 273 -10.17 -9.70 24.08
C GLU A 273 -11.25 -9.31 23.08
N GLU A 274 -11.90 -8.17 23.27
CA GLU A 274 -12.92 -7.66 22.33
C GLU A 274 -12.32 -7.42 20.94
N LEU A 275 -11.08 -6.92 20.88
CA LEU A 275 -10.36 -6.77 19.60
C LEU A 275 -10.07 -8.12 18.96
N LEU A 276 -9.61 -9.11 19.74
CA LEU A 276 -9.35 -10.45 19.21
C LEU A 276 -10.63 -11.09 18.68
N GLU A 277 -11.74 -11.00 19.42
CA GLU A 277 -13.05 -11.51 18.99
C GLU A 277 -13.50 -10.85 17.68
N ALA A 278 -13.41 -9.52 17.58
CA ALA A 278 -13.73 -8.78 16.36
C ALA A 278 -12.84 -9.21 15.18
N VAL A 279 -11.54 -9.42 15.42
CA VAL A 279 -10.61 -9.92 14.41
C VAL A 279 -10.96 -11.35 13.98
N GLU A 280 -11.31 -12.24 14.90
CA GLU A 280 -11.69 -13.63 14.56
C GLU A 280 -12.99 -13.70 13.76
N GLN A 281 -13.98 -12.87 14.11
CA GLN A 281 -15.20 -12.72 13.33
C GLN A 281 -14.87 -12.22 11.92
N ARG A 282 -14.15 -11.09 11.82
CA ARG A 282 -13.78 -10.49 10.53
C ARG A 282 -12.96 -11.44 9.68
N PHE A 283 -12.03 -12.17 10.28
CA PHE A 283 -11.20 -13.16 9.60
C PHE A 283 -12.04 -14.30 9.03
N THR A 284 -13.07 -14.75 9.75
CA THR A 284 -13.99 -15.77 9.24
C THR A 284 -14.72 -15.25 8.01
N GLU A 285 -15.32 -14.07 8.10
CA GLU A 285 -16.12 -13.45 7.02
C GLU A 285 -15.28 -13.15 5.78
N ARG A 286 -14.06 -12.64 5.96
CA ARG A 286 -13.25 -12.07 4.86
C ARG A 286 -12.20 -13.03 4.32
N ILE A 287 -11.71 -13.98 5.11
CA ILE A 287 -10.63 -14.89 4.70
C ILE A 287 -11.12 -16.32 4.56
N LEU A 288 -11.79 -16.88 5.56
CA LEU A 288 -12.22 -18.28 5.51
C LEU A 288 -13.36 -18.48 4.51
N GLU A 289 -14.31 -17.56 4.48
CA GLU A 289 -15.42 -17.58 3.53
C GLU A 289 -15.05 -17.02 2.14
N HIS A 290 -13.83 -16.53 1.97
CA HIS A 290 -13.34 -15.94 0.73
C HIS A 290 -13.43 -16.93 -0.45
N PRO A 291 -13.88 -16.51 -1.65
CA PRO A 291 -13.95 -17.41 -2.81
C PRO A 291 -12.61 -18.06 -3.17
N CYS A 292 -11.49 -17.36 -2.98
CA CYS A 292 -10.15 -17.89 -3.24
C CYS A 292 -9.81 -19.04 -2.29
N THR A 293 -10.11 -18.87 -1.01
CA THR A 293 -9.91 -19.88 0.02
C THR A 293 -10.76 -21.11 -0.27
N LYS A 294 -12.04 -20.90 -0.59
CA LYS A 294 -12.95 -22.00 -0.97
C LYS A 294 -12.47 -22.75 -2.21
N ALA A 295 -12.06 -22.04 -3.25
CA ALA A 295 -11.54 -22.63 -4.48
C ALA A 295 -10.26 -23.44 -4.21
N LEU A 296 -9.34 -22.93 -3.39
CA LEU A 296 -8.11 -23.65 -3.02
C LEU A 296 -8.44 -24.93 -2.23
N VAL A 297 -9.29 -24.84 -1.20
CA VAL A 297 -9.68 -26.00 -0.38
C VAL A 297 -10.41 -27.07 -1.19
N ALA A 298 -11.20 -26.64 -2.18
CA ALA A 298 -11.90 -27.54 -3.09
C ALA A 298 -11.00 -28.14 -4.18
N GLY A 299 -9.73 -27.72 -4.30
CA GLY A 299 -8.85 -28.14 -5.39
C GLY A 299 -9.20 -27.52 -6.76
N GLN A 300 -9.91 -26.39 -6.75
CA GLN A 300 -10.43 -25.71 -7.94
C GLN A 300 -9.58 -24.50 -8.35
N LEU A 301 -8.64 -24.05 -7.50
CA LEU A 301 -7.69 -23.01 -7.86
C LEU A 301 -6.64 -23.60 -8.80
N ASP A 302 -6.44 -23.01 -9.98
CA ASP A 302 -5.47 -23.49 -10.95
C ASP A 302 -4.02 -23.26 -10.47
N ARG A 303 -3.07 -23.91 -11.16
CA ARG A 303 -1.66 -23.90 -10.78
C ARG A 303 -1.02 -22.53 -10.93
N ASP A 304 -1.46 -21.69 -11.88
CA ASP A 304 -0.88 -20.37 -12.10
C ASP A 304 -1.29 -19.40 -10.98
N ARG A 305 -2.55 -19.47 -10.55
CA ARG A 305 -3.02 -18.74 -9.36
C ARG A 305 -2.34 -19.21 -8.08
N LEU A 306 -2.08 -20.51 -7.93
CA LEU A 306 -1.28 -21.02 -6.82
C LEU A 306 0.17 -20.51 -6.85
N ARG A 307 0.78 -20.45 -8.04
CA ARG A 307 2.12 -19.87 -8.22
C ARG A 307 2.12 -18.40 -7.80
N LEU A 308 1.15 -17.62 -8.28
CA LEU A 308 1.00 -16.20 -7.94
C LEU A 308 0.79 -15.98 -6.43
N PHE A 309 -0.08 -16.79 -5.81
CA PHE A 309 -0.28 -16.76 -4.36
C PHE A 309 1.03 -17.02 -3.64
N LEU A 310 1.78 -18.07 -4.00
CA LEU A 310 3.05 -18.38 -3.35
C LEU A 310 4.07 -17.26 -3.54
N THR A 311 4.25 -16.71 -4.74
CA THR A 311 5.24 -15.66 -4.97
C THR A 311 4.92 -14.40 -4.17
N ASN A 312 3.65 -13.99 -4.15
CA ASN A 312 3.18 -12.88 -3.34
C ASN A 312 3.40 -13.16 -1.84
N TRP A 313 2.93 -14.32 -1.36
CA TRP A 313 2.96 -14.67 0.05
C TRP A 313 4.38 -14.85 0.59
N HIS A 314 5.27 -15.49 -0.17
CA HIS A 314 6.69 -15.60 0.19
C HIS A 314 7.33 -14.23 0.38
N ARG A 315 7.02 -13.26 -0.49
CA ARG A 315 7.56 -11.91 -0.34
C ARG A 315 6.93 -11.17 0.84
N CYS A 316 5.60 -11.24 1.02
CA CYS A 316 4.94 -10.70 2.22
C CYS A 316 5.57 -11.26 3.50
N GLN A 317 5.85 -12.57 3.56
CA GLN A 317 6.48 -13.20 4.71
C GLN A 317 7.92 -12.71 4.93
N LEU A 318 8.70 -12.48 3.87
CA LEU A 318 10.06 -11.94 3.98
C LEU A 318 10.04 -10.54 4.60
N GLU A 319 9.18 -9.67 4.10
CA GLU A 319 9.06 -8.29 4.59
C GLU A 319 8.53 -8.28 6.03
N TRP A 320 7.51 -9.08 6.32
CA TRP A 320 6.97 -9.26 7.68
C TRP A 320 8.05 -9.71 8.67
N THR A 321 8.89 -10.67 8.26
CA THR A 321 10.00 -11.18 9.07
C THR A 321 11.03 -10.06 9.35
N ALA A 322 11.36 -9.26 8.33
CA ALA A 322 12.28 -8.14 8.46
C ALA A 322 11.71 -7.06 9.40
N ASP A 323 10.44 -6.71 9.24
CA ASP A 323 9.76 -5.70 10.04
C ASP A 323 9.59 -6.16 11.50
N THR A 324 9.29 -7.43 11.75
CA THR A 324 9.22 -8.02 13.09
C THR A 324 10.54 -7.84 13.85
N ALA A 325 11.68 -7.98 13.16
CA ALA A 325 13.00 -7.76 13.76
C ALA A 325 13.23 -6.31 14.22
N THR A 326 12.47 -5.34 13.71
CA THR A 326 12.56 -3.93 14.11
C THR A 326 11.75 -3.58 15.37
N MET A 327 10.79 -4.43 15.76
CA MET A 327 9.89 -4.20 16.90
C MET A 327 10.65 -3.87 18.18
N TYR A 328 11.70 -4.65 18.47
CA TYR A 328 12.49 -4.48 19.69
C TYR A 328 13.15 -3.10 19.78
N GLY A 329 13.76 -2.64 18.69
CA GLY A 329 14.44 -1.35 18.64
C GLY A 329 13.46 -0.18 18.77
N ARG A 330 12.28 -0.32 18.15
CA ARG A 330 11.23 0.70 18.18
C ARG A 330 10.59 0.84 19.57
N ASP A 331 10.18 -0.28 20.17
CA ASP A 331 9.46 -0.31 21.43
C ASP A 331 10.38 -0.45 22.65
N VAL A 332 11.68 -0.18 22.50
CA VAL A 332 12.68 -0.35 23.57
C VAL A 332 12.30 0.37 24.87
N ALA A 333 11.63 1.52 24.78
CA ALA A 333 11.17 2.25 25.96
C ALA A 333 10.05 1.50 26.72
N PHE A 334 9.08 0.93 25.99
CA PHE A 334 8.01 0.12 26.56
C PHE A 334 8.56 -1.21 27.08
N ILE A 335 9.35 -1.91 26.27
CA ILE A 335 9.96 -3.19 26.60
C ILE A 335 10.81 -3.10 27.88
N LYS A 336 11.60 -2.04 28.06
CA LYS A 336 12.37 -1.80 29.29
C LYS A 336 11.53 -1.70 30.56
N LEU A 337 10.27 -1.29 30.44
CA LEU A 337 9.34 -1.17 31.57
C LEU A 337 8.58 -2.49 31.83
N HIS A 338 8.61 -3.43 30.88
CA HIS A 338 7.89 -4.69 30.92
C HIS A 338 8.80 -5.86 30.48
N PRO A 339 9.72 -6.35 31.34
CA PRO A 339 10.68 -7.41 31.00
C PRO A 339 10.02 -8.74 30.58
N ASP A 340 8.82 -9.01 31.06
CA ASP A 340 7.96 -10.11 30.65
C ASP A 340 7.46 -9.98 29.21
N VAL A 341 7.26 -8.75 28.73
CA VAL A 341 7.00 -8.48 27.31
C VAL A 341 8.28 -8.61 26.49
N GLU A 342 9.43 -8.20 27.02
CA GLU A 342 10.74 -8.33 26.37
C GLU A 342 11.02 -9.77 25.92
N GLU A 343 10.89 -10.74 26.84
CA GLU A 343 11.11 -12.15 26.57
C GLU A 343 10.21 -12.65 25.42
N ARG A 344 8.92 -12.31 25.45
CA ARG A 344 7.94 -12.72 24.44
C ARG A 344 8.21 -12.12 23.06
N VAL A 345 8.63 -10.85 23.02
CA VAL A 345 9.01 -10.17 21.77
C VAL A 345 10.29 -10.80 21.20
N LEU A 346 11.29 -11.05 22.04
CA LEU A 346 12.53 -11.71 21.61
C LEU A 346 12.27 -13.15 21.13
N ASP A 347 11.39 -13.89 21.79
CA ASP A 347 10.96 -15.21 21.35
C ASP A 347 10.26 -15.16 20.00
N SER A 348 9.37 -14.17 19.78
CA SER A 348 8.72 -13.96 18.49
C SER A 348 9.73 -13.64 17.39
N ILE A 349 10.69 -12.74 17.65
CA ILE A 349 11.76 -12.40 16.69
C ILE A 349 12.64 -13.63 16.40
N GLY A 350 13.04 -14.35 17.44
CA GLY A 350 13.83 -15.57 17.31
C GLY A 350 13.09 -16.62 16.49
N TRP A 351 11.78 -16.75 16.66
CA TRP A 351 10.96 -17.64 15.87
C TRP A 351 10.90 -17.23 14.40
N GLU A 352 10.57 -15.97 14.09
CA GLU A 352 10.48 -15.48 12.70
C GLU A 352 11.83 -15.54 11.97
N LEU A 353 12.95 -15.41 12.68
CA LEU A 353 14.29 -15.43 12.06
C LEU A 353 14.98 -16.79 12.04
N LEU A 354 14.74 -17.64 13.05
CA LEU A 354 15.55 -18.84 13.30
C LEU A 354 14.73 -20.13 13.27
N GLN A 355 13.41 -20.08 13.35
CA GLN A 355 12.55 -21.27 13.40
C GLN A 355 11.67 -21.41 12.15
N PRO A 356 11.50 -22.64 11.63
CA PRO A 356 12.04 -23.92 12.11
C PRO A 356 13.52 -24.14 11.73
N GLN A 357 14.12 -23.17 11.03
CA GLN A 357 15.50 -23.18 10.56
C GLN A 357 15.94 -21.72 10.30
N PRO A 358 17.26 -21.42 10.22
CA PRO A 358 17.72 -20.08 9.91
C PRO A 358 17.10 -19.51 8.63
N GLY A 359 16.51 -18.32 8.71
CA GLY A 359 15.70 -17.71 7.64
C GLY A 359 14.20 -17.95 7.78
N GLY A 360 13.78 -18.62 8.85
CA GLY A 360 12.40 -18.54 9.33
C GLY A 360 11.35 -19.23 8.46
N PRO A 361 10.09 -18.79 8.62
CA PRO A 361 8.96 -19.23 7.80
C PRO A 361 9.12 -18.87 6.31
N ALA A 362 9.73 -17.72 6.01
CA ALA A 362 10.02 -17.32 4.63
C ALA A 362 10.90 -18.36 3.92
N ARG A 363 11.92 -18.90 4.59
CA ARG A 363 12.74 -19.98 4.03
C ARG A 363 11.96 -21.28 3.88
N ALA A 364 11.02 -21.58 4.78
CA ALA A 364 10.20 -22.78 4.67
C ALA A 364 9.30 -22.76 3.42
N LEU A 365 8.76 -21.59 3.04
CA LEU A 365 7.98 -21.42 1.80
C LEU A 365 8.76 -21.75 0.52
N ARG A 366 10.10 -21.65 0.53
CA ARG A 366 10.94 -21.97 -0.64
C ARG A 366 10.86 -23.44 -1.03
N HIS A 367 10.53 -24.33 -0.10
CA HIS A 367 10.33 -25.75 -0.39
C HIS A 367 9.10 -26.02 -1.24
N LEU A 368 8.12 -25.09 -1.25
CA LEU A 368 6.91 -25.19 -2.06
C LEU A 368 7.16 -24.82 -3.53
N ALA A 369 8.18 -24.00 -3.81
CA ALA A 369 8.43 -23.47 -5.16
C ALA A 369 8.62 -24.59 -6.22
N PRO A 370 9.50 -25.59 -6.00
CA PRO A 370 9.67 -26.70 -6.96
C PRO A 370 8.39 -27.49 -7.21
N ALA A 371 7.58 -27.72 -6.16
CA ALA A 371 6.30 -28.42 -6.26
C ALA A 371 5.32 -27.72 -7.22
N LEU A 372 5.40 -26.39 -7.31
CA LEU A 372 4.62 -25.55 -8.22
C LEU A 372 5.32 -25.26 -9.55
N GLY A 373 6.53 -25.80 -9.76
CA GLY A 373 7.35 -25.58 -10.96
C GLY A 373 7.98 -24.19 -11.01
N LEU A 374 8.18 -23.54 -9.86
CA LEU A 374 8.90 -22.28 -9.74
C LEU A 374 10.38 -22.56 -9.45
N SER A 375 11.25 -21.93 -10.21
CA SER A 375 12.67 -21.82 -9.87
C SER A 375 12.86 -20.87 -8.68
N MET A 376 14.01 -21.01 -8.00
CA MET A 376 14.36 -20.08 -6.93
C MET A 376 14.57 -18.65 -7.42
N ASP A 377 15.07 -18.48 -8.65
CA ASP A 377 15.24 -17.16 -9.26
C ASP A 377 13.88 -16.50 -9.50
N GLU A 378 12.91 -17.23 -10.09
CA GLU A 378 11.53 -16.75 -10.25
C GLU A 378 10.91 -16.36 -8.90
N LEU A 379 11.11 -17.15 -7.85
CA LEU A 379 10.55 -16.84 -6.52
C LEU A 379 11.16 -15.59 -5.89
N LEU A 380 12.47 -15.37 -6.06
CA LEU A 380 13.20 -14.26 -5.43
C LEU A 380 13.10 -12.95 -6.21
N THR A 381 12.82 -13.02 -7.51
CA THR A 381 12.72 -11.86 -8.41
C THR A 381 11.29 -11.57 -8.84
N ALA A 382 10.31 -12.36 -8.38
CA ALA A 382 8.90 -12.12 -8.65
C ALA A 382 8.50 -10.71 -8.23
N GLU A 383 7.89 -9.99 -9.18
CA GLU A 383 7.18 -8.76 -8.87
C GLU A 383 5.93 -9.12 -8.07
N LEU A 384 5.67 -8.33 -7.03
CA LEU A 384 4.44 -8.45 -6.28
C LEU A 384 3.26 -8.04 -7.16
N SER A 385 2.11 -8.68 -6.99
CA SER A 385 0.88 -8.08 -7.48
C SER A 385 0.62 -6.76 -6.73
N PRO A 386 -0.06 -5.75 -7.33
CA PRO A 386 -0.38 -4.51 -6.63
C PRO A 386 -1.07 -4.74 -5.28
N LYS A 387 -1.97 -5.72 -5.18
CA LYS A 387 -2.65 -6.03 -3.91
C LYS A 387 -1.71 -6.63 -2.84
N ALA A 388 -0.69 -7.38 -3.25
CA ALA A 388 0.34 -7.87 -2.33
C ALA A 388 1.31 -6.75 -1.93
N THR A 389 1.66 -5.86 -2.87
CA THR A 389 2.44 -4.65 -2.59
C THR A 389 1.75 -3.77 -1.55
N ALA A 390 0.42 -3.63 -1.64
CA ALA A 390 -0.37 -2.90 -0.64
C ALA A 390 -0.20 -3.47 0.77
N PHE A 391 -0.27 -4.79 0.92
CA PHE A 391 -0.10 -5.46 2.20
C PHE A 391 1.32 -5.23 2.78
N VAL A 392 2.35 -5.33 1.94
CA VAL A 392 3.75 -5.06 2.35
C VAL A 392 3.94 -3.61 2.79
N ALA A 393 3.47 -2.66 1.97
CA ALA A 393 3.61 -1.23 2.26
C ALA A 393 2.91 -0.86 3.58
N TRP A 394 1.72 -1.44 3.82
CA TRP A 394 1.01 -1.28 5.07
C TRP A 394 1.76 -1.86 6.26
N ALA A 395 2.22 -3.12 6.18
CA ALA A 395 2.94 -3.76 7.28
C ALA A 395 4.14 -2.90 7.68
N TRP A 396 5.00 -2.56 6.71
CA TRP A 396 6.16 -1.71 6.92
C TRP A 396 5.83 -0.40 7.64
N ARG A 397 4.73 0.26 7.25
CA ARG A 397 4.30 1.51 7.88
C ARG A 397 3.81 1.28 9.31
N MET A 398 3.03 0.24 9.57
CA MET A 398 2.59 -0.09 10.94
C MET A 398 3.78 -0.38 11.86
N PHE A 399 4.76 -1.16 11.40
CA PHE A 399 5.93 -1.47 12.22
C PHE A 399 6.76 -0.22 12.56
N ARG A 400 6.84 0.77 11.68
CA ARG A 400 7.61 1.99 11.93
C ARG A 400 6.86 3.06 12.69
N GLU A 401 5.59 3.23 12.37
CA GLU A 401 4.84 4.40 12.77
C GLU A 401 3.82 4.10 13.85
N ALA A 402 3.21 2.91 13.92
CA ALA A 402 2.16 2.63 14.90
C ALA A 402 2.63 2.89 16.34
N THR A 403 1.71 3.33 17.21
CA THR A 403 1.93 3.26 18.65
C THR A 403 2.16 1.80 19.07
N THR A 404 2.71 1.59 20.27
CA THR A 404 2.90 0.24 20.82
C THR A 404 1.60 -0.57 20.83
N ALA A 405 0.49 0.00 21.29
CA ALA A 405 -0.79 -0.69 21.32
C ALA A 405 -1.35 -0.97 19.91
N GLU A 406 -1.31 0.02 19.01
CA GLU A 406 -1.74 -0.19 17.61
C GLU A 406 -0.92 -1.28 16.92
N LEU A 407 0.41 -1.34 17.15
CA LEU A 407 1.25 -2.41 16.60
C LEU A 407 0.79 -3.79 17.07
N TYR A 408 0.67 -4.01 18.38
CA TYR A 408 0.27 -5.33 18.86
C TYR A 408 -1.16 -5.68 18.46
N ALA A 409 -2.05 -4.69 18.35
CA ALA A 409 -3.38 -4.87 17.77
C ALA A 409 -3.29 -5.36 16.31
N THR A 410 -2.39 -4.81 15.49
CA THR A 410 -2.18 -5.27 14.10
C THR A 410 -1.68 -6.70 13.98
N CYS A 411 -1.20 -7.31 15.05
CA CYS A 411 -0.70 -8.68 15.04
C CYS A 411 -1.77 -9.71 15.44
N LEU A 412 -2.95 -9.28 15.90
CA LEU A 412 -4.00 -10.20 16.38
C LEU A 412 -4.52 -11.15 15.29
N TRP A 413 -4.55 -10.75 14.02
CA TRP A 413 -4.97 -11.62 12.91
C TRP A 413 -4.10 -12.86 12.75
N GLN A 414 -2.85 -12.84 13.25
CA GLN A 414 -1.96 -13.99 13.18
C GLN A 414 -2.51 -15.20 13.93
N ALA A 415 -3.36 -14.99 14.96
CA ALA A 415 -3.96 -16.07 15.73
C ALA A 415 -4.91 -16.93 14.86
N PRO A 416 -6.03 -16.40 14.31
CA PRO A 416 -6.88 -17.20 13.43
C PRO A 416 -6.16 -17.60 12.13
N PHE A 417 -5.21 -16.82 11.65
CA PHE A 417 -4.38 -17.16 10.49
C PHE A 417 -3.58 -18.46 10.71
N GLY A 418 -2.81 -18.53 11.80
CA GLY A 418 -1.99 -19.69 12.13
C GLY A 418 -2.79 -20.91 12.58
N GLN A 419 -3.87 -20.70 13.34
CA GLN A 419 -4.65 -21.79 13.94
C GLN A 419 -5.68 -22.39 12.98
N ARG A 420 -6.22 -21.61 12.04
CA ARG A 420 -7.35 -22.04 11.19
C ARG A 420 -6.98 -22.06 9.71
N TRP A 421 -6.47 -20.95 9.17
CA TRP A 421 -6.27 -20.83 7.73
C TRP A 421 -5.06 -21.63 7.23
N LEU A 422 -3.89 -21.45 7.85
CA LEU A 422 -2.68 -22.15 7.41
C LEU A 422 -2.83 -23.68 7.43
N PRO A 423 -3.32 -24.33 8.51
CA PRO A 423 -3.50 -25.78 8.53
C PRO A 423 -4.45 -26.27 7.43
N MET A 424 -5.53 -25.52 7.19
CA MET A 424 -6.49 -25.80 6.13
C MET A 424 -5.84 -25.71 4.73
N LEU A 425 -5.01 -24.69 4.47
CA LEU A 425 -4.25 -24.57 3.23
C LEU A 425 -3.27 -25.73 3.07
N GLY A 426 -2.50 -26.05 4.11
CA GLY A 426 -1.54 -27.15 4.11
C GLY A 426 -2.19 -28.48 3.77
N GLU A 427 -3.36 -28.76 4.34
CA GLU A 427 -4.12 -29.98 4.06
C GLU A 427 -4.68 -30.03 2.64
N ALA A 428 -5.21 -28.91 2.14
CA ALA A 428 -5.68 -28.81 0.76
C ALA A 428 -4.52 -29.02 -0.24
N LEU A 429 -3.36 -28.42 0.00
CA LEU A 429 -2.16 -28.59 -0.82
C LEU A 429 -1.70 -30.05 -0.89
N ARG A 430 -1.76 -30.79 0.23
CA ARG A 430 -1.44 -32.22 0.24
C ARG A 430 -2.48 -33.06 -0.48
N THR A 431 -3.76 -32.91 -0.11
CA THR A 431 -4.82 -33.83 -0.54
C THR A 431 -5.39 -33.53 -1.93
N ARG A 432 -5.38 -32.25 -2.36
CA ARG A 432 -5.95 -31.80 -3.63
C ARG A 432 -4.90 -31.51 -4.69
N TYR A 433 -3.71 -31.08 -4.28
CA TYR A 433 -2.64 -30.69 -5.19
C TYR A 433 -1.44 -31.66 -5.19
N GLY A 434 -1.50 -32.75 -4.41
CA GLY A 434 -0.51 -33.83 -4.43
C GLY A 434 0.85 -33.45 -3.86
N MET A 435 0.91 -32.42 -3.01
CA MET A 435 2.16 -31.98 -2.37
C MET A 435 2.51 -32.85 -1.16
N SER A 436 3.78 -33.00 -0.88
CA SER A 436 4.31 -33.72 0.27
C SER A 436 4.21 -32.93 1.57
N GLU A 437 4.39 -33.61 2.69
CA GLU A 437 4.51 -32.98 4.01
C GLU A 437 5.69 -32.00 4.08
N THR A 438 6.83 -32.35 3.47
CA THR A 438 8.01 -31.48 3.41
C THR A 438 7.73 -30.19 2.65
N GLU A 439 7.04 -30.27 1.50
CA GLU A 439 6.68 -29.10 0.68
C GLU A 439 5.64 -28.22 1.40
N THR A 440 4.76 -28.81 2.20
CA THR A 440 3.72 -28.10 2.96
C THR A 440 4.12 -27.77 4.40
N ARG A 441 5.39 -27.98 4.79
CA ARG A 441 5.87 -27.80 6.17
C ARG A 441 5.56 -26.42 6.73
N TYR A 442 5.64 -25.36 5.91
CA TYR A 442 5.32 -23.99 6.31
C TYR A 442 3.95 -23.86 6.99
N PHE A 443 2.95 -24.55 6.45
CA PHE A 443 1.55 -24.45 6.87
C PHE A 443 1.28 -25.12 8.23
N GLY A 444 2.22 -25.92 8.72
CA GLY A 444 2.19 -26.48 10.07
C GLY A 444 3.07 -25.74 11.09
N LEU A 445 3.81 -24.70 10.68
CA LEU A 445 4.72 -23.99 11.59
C LEU A 445 4.00 -23.12 12.61
N TYR A 446 2.83 -22.62 12.23
CA TYR A 446 2.05 -21.67 13.02
C TYR A 446 0.92 -22.35 13.83
N ASP A 447 1.08 -23.63 14.23
CA ASP A 447 0.26 -24.23 15.31
C ASP A 447 0.58 -23.52 16.65
N ARG A 448 0.28 -22.22 16.70
CA ARG A 448 0.46 -21.33 17.83
C ARG A 448 -0.74 -21.54 18.73
N ARG A 449 -0.70 -22.59 19.54
CA ARG A 449 -1.60 -22.72 20.70
C ARG A 449 -1.40 -21.62 21.74
N ASP A 450 -0.35 -20.81 21.57
CA ASP A 450 0.02 -19.70 22.45
C ASP A 450 -0.01 -18.34 21.73
N SER A 451 -1.06 -18.08 20.93
CA SER A 451 -1.32 -16.73 20.40
C SER A 451 -1.48 -15.70 21.52
N GLU A 452 -1.94 -16.15 22.69
CA GLU A 452 -1.96 -15.38 23.92
C GLU A 452 -0.57 -14.86 24.29
N ALA A 453 0.48 -15.70 24.18
CA ALA A 453 1.82 -15.31 24.58
C ALA A 453 2.47 -14.24 23.72
N HIS A 454 2.20 -14.20 22.41
CA HIS A 454 3.01 -13.38 21.51
C HIS A 454 2.43 -12.00 21.22
N HIS A 455 1.10 -11.87 21.16
CA HIS A 455 0.47 -10.62 20.72
C HIS A 455 -0.58 -10.10 21.70
N LEU A 456 -1.41 -10.98 22.26
CA LEU A 456 -2.47 -10.58 23.17
C LEU A 456 -1.90 -10.06 24.50
N TYR A 457 -0.91 -10.75 25.06
CA TYR A 457 -0.27 -10.33 26.31
C TYR A 457 0.44 -8.97 26.21
N PRO A 458 1.34 -8.73 25.22
CA PRO A 458 1.92 -7.40 25.03
C PRO A 458 0.87 -6.31 24.77
N LEU A 459 -0.21 -6.62 24.05
CA LEU A 459 -1.31 -5.68 23.84
C LEU A 459 -1.97 -5.29 25.16
N ARG A 460 -2.35 -6.25 26.02
CA ARG A 460 -2.92 -5.96 27.35
C ARG A 460 -2.01 -5.03 28.15
N LYS A 461 -0.69 -5.31 28.15
CA LYS A 461 0.29 -4.46 28.82
C LYS A 461 0.39 -3.06 28.22
N ALA A 462 0.30 -2.93 26.90
CA ALA A 462 0.28 -1.64 26.24
C ALA A 462 -0.99 -0.82 26.59
N LEU A 463 -2.15 -1.48 26.69
CA LEU A 463 -3.41 -0.84 27.11
C LEU A 463 -3.40 -0.45 28.60
N GLU A 464 -2.74 -1.23 29.46
CA GLU A 464 -2.57 -0.94 30.90
C GLU A 464 -1.60 0.21 31.18
N ALA A 465 -0.62 0.45 30.30
CA ALA A 465 0.52 1.35 30.56
C ALA A 465 0.17 2.86 30.59
N GLY A 466 -1.05 3.27 30.23
CA GLY A 466 -1.50 4.66 30.36
C GLY A 466 -2.53 5.08 29.32
N PRO A 467 -2.86 6.39 29.23
CA PRO A 467 -3.80 6.88 28.25
C PRO A 467 -3.27 6.63 26.83
N LEU A 468 -4.07 5.92 26.04
CA LEU A 468 -3.80 5.65 24.64
C LEU A 468 -4.05 6.94 23.85
N VAL A 469 -3.00 7.49 23.27
CA VAL A 469 -3.13 8.54 22.26
C VAL A 469 -3.25 7.84 20.92
N GLU A 470 -4.48 7.48 20.55
CA GLU A 470 -4.78 6.93 19.23
C GLU A 470 -4.49 7.97 18.15
N ARG A 471 -3.94 7.51 17.03
CA ARG A 471 -3.77 8.39 15.88
C ARG A 471 -5.10 8.58 15.16
N PRO A 472 -5.48 9.81 14.80
CA PRO A 472 -6.66 10.06 13.99
C PRO A 472 -6.64 9.20 12.71
N GLY A 473 -7.76 8.51 12.45
CA GLY A 473 -7.91 7.61 11.29
C GLY A 473 -7.20 6.26 11.39
N TRP A 474 -6.47 5.98 12.48
CA TRP A 474 -5.90 4.65 12.75
C TRP A 474 -6.71 3.92 13.80
N GLY A 475 -6.82 4.43 15.03
CA GLY A 475 -7.55 3.78 16.13
C GLY A 475 -7.10 2.35 16.45
N LEU A 476 -7.44 1.82 17.63
CA LEU A 476 -7.07 0.43 17.96
C LEU A 476 -7.86 -0.60 17.14
N ALA A 477 -9.18 -0.42 17.03
CA ALA A 477 -10.04 -1.34 16.30
C ALA A 477 -9.68 -1.43 14.83
N TYR A 478 -9.50 -0.28 14.17
CA TYR A 478 -9.13 -0.28 12.76
C TYR A 478 -7.72 -0.85 12.55
N SER A 479 -6.74 -0.54 13.42
CA SER A 479 -5.42 -1.18 13.39
C SER A 479 -5.49 -2.70 13.51
N ALA A 480 -6.41 -3.24 14.31
CA ALA A 480 -6.62 -4.69 14.46
C ALA A 480 -7.28 -5.33 13.23
N LEU A 481 -8.25 -4.65 12.61
CA LEU A 481 -9.09 -5.21 11.54
C LEU A 481 -8.51 -5.02 10.13
N ILE A 482 -7.81 -3.91 9.86
CA ILE A 482 -7.26 -3.61 8.54
C ILE A 482 -6.31 -4.68 7.94
N PRO A 483 -5.48 -5.42 8.71
CA PRO A 483 -4.66 -6.49 8.15
C PRO A 483 -5.50 -7.58 7.47
N VAL A 484 -6.67 -7.89 8.06
CA VAL A 484 -7.58 -8.92 7.56
C VAL A 484 -8.16 -8.50 6.21
N ASP A 485 -8.56 -7.24 6.08
CA ASP A 485 -9.12 -6.73 4.83
C ASP A 485 -8.06 -6.57 3.74
N LEU A 486 -6.83 -6.18 4.08
CA LEU A 486 -5.71 -6.15 3.12
C LEU A 486 -5.29 -7.56 2.68
N LEU A 487 -5.37 -8.56 3.56
CA LEU A 487 -5.16 -9.96 3.18
C LEU A 487 -6.28 -10.45 2.24
N ALA A 488 -7.53 -10.07 2.48
CA ALA A 488 -8.63 -10.36 1.56
C ALA A 488 -8.39 -9.73 0.18
N MET A 489 -7.93 -8.47 0.13
CA MET A 489 -7.53 -7.81 -1.12
C MET A 489 -6.43 -8.56 -1.87
N LEU A 490 -5.44 -9.13 -1.17
CA LEU A 490 -4.42 -9.99 -1.79
C LEU A 490 -5.07 -11.21 -2.44
N LEU A 491 -6.03 -11.86 -1.77
CA LEU A 491 -6.75 -13.02 -2.31
C LEU A 491 -7.64 -12.64 -3.51
N ASP A 492 -8.27 -11.47 -3.49
CA ASP A 492 -8.98 -10.93 -4.66
C ASP A 492 -8.02 -10.78 -5.85
N GLY A 493 -6.81 -10.27 -5.60
CA GLY A 493 -5.75 -10.17 -6.62
C GLY A 493 -5.37 -11.52 -7.23
N VAL A 494 -5.32 -12.58 -6.42
CA VAL A 494 -5.03 -13.95 -6.90
C VAL A 494 -6.18 -14.48 -7.77
N LEU A 495 -7.43 -14.24 -7.40
CA LEU A 495 -8.59 -14.68 -8.19
C LEU A 495 -8.73 -13.93 -9.51
N ALA A 496 -8.58 -12.60 -9.44
CA ALA A 496 -8.76 -11.70 -10.58
C ALA A 496 -7.61 -11.78 -11.58
N ALA A 497 -6.46 -12.35 -11.18
CA ALA A 497 -5.35 -12.56 -12.09
C ALA A 497 -5.81 -13.41 -13.29
N GLU A 498 -5.70 -12.82 -14.47
CA GLU A 498 -5.77 -13.57 -15.71
C GLU A 498 -4.59 -14.54 -15.76
N PRO A 499 -4.76 -15.76 -16.28
CA PRO A 499 -3.64 -16.66 -16.53
C PRO A 499 -2.61 -15.89 -17.34
N ALA A 500 -1.37 -15.81 -16.84
CA ALA A 500 -0.35 -14.97 -17.45
C ALA A 500 -0.25 -15.31 -18.95
N PRO A 501 -0.44 -14.35 -19.87
CA PRO A 501 -0.06 -14.59 -21.25
C PRO A 501 1.44 -14.94 -21.25
N ALA A 502 1.86 -15.87 -22.10
CA ALA A 502 3.27 -16.22 -22.26
C ALA A 502 4.08 -14.92 -22.40
N ARG A 503 4.94 -14.64 -21.41
CA ARG A 503 5.49 -13.30 -21.11
C ARG A 503 5.98 -12.57 -22.37
N PHE A 504 5.36 -11.44 -22.71
CA PHE A 504 6.00 -10.38 -23.51
C PHE A 504 6.96 -9.64 -22.60
N TRP A 505 8.20 -10.14 -22.53
CA TRP A 505 9.46 -9.46 -22.20
C TRP A 505 10.43 -10.50 -21.66
N SER A 506 11.27 -11.00 -22.55
CA SER A 506 12.53 -11.63 -22.16
C SER A 506 13.49 -10.53 -21.70
N PRO A 507 14.25 -10.72 -20.61
CA PRO A 507 15.37 -9.84 -20.35
C PRO A 507 16.33 -9.95 -21.54
N SER A 508 16.85 -8.79 -21.96
CA SER A 508 18.00 -8.63 -22.86
C SER A 508 19.06 -9.72 -22.64
N PRO A 509 19.69 -10.24 -23.71
CA PRO A 509 20.70 -11.28 -23.58
C PRO A 509 21.83 -10.77 -22.68
N ARG A 510 22.07 -11.49 -21.58
CA ARG A 510 23.31 -11.30 -20.81
C ARG A 510 24.48 -11.50 -21.77
N ALA A 511 25.25 -10.45 -21.99
CA ALA A 511 26.52 -10.48 -22.71
C ALA A 511 27.55 -11.33 -21.94
#